data_AF-A0A7Y5XTK2-F1
#
_entry.id   AF-A0A7Y5XTK2-F1
#
_cell.length_a   1.000
_cell.length_b   1.000
_cell.length_c   1.000
_cell.angle_alpha   90.00
_cell.angle_beta   90.00
_cell.angle_gamma   90.00
#
_symmetry.space_group_name_H-M   'P 1'
#
loop_
_entity.id
_entity.type
_entity.pdbx_description
1 polymer ?
#
loop_
_entity_poly.entity_id
_entity_poly.type
_entity_poly.pdbx_seq_one_letter_code
_entity_poly.pdbx_strand_id
1 'polypeptide(L)'
;MRENVLDAESSDDLRVYAVWLNQRVTDERGAIDPSILDDPRVTQYWDGEGITGTYFADNDLGGLGASGFVYDVYYVFGPDASWQDQPGTPAAAGGPVLYEGEELLAALRAQL
;
A
#
# COMPACT_ATOMS: atom_id res chain seq x y z
N MET A 1 18.95 -8.70 -5.78
CA MET A 1 18.69 -7.35 -5.24
C MET A 1 17.32 -6.98 -5.77
N ARG A 2 16.33 -6.79 -4.90
CA ARG A 2 15.01 -6.36 -5.37
C ARG A 2 15.12 -4.89 -5.76
N GLU A 3 14.70 -4.56 -6.97
CA GLU A 3 14.62 -3.18 -7.46
C GLU A 3 13.46 -2.49 -6.75
N ASN A 4 13.66 -1.24 -6.34
CA ASN A 4 12.60 -0.44 -5.73
C ASN A 4 11.56 -0.12 -6.82
N VAL A 5 10.28 -0.36 -6.54
CA VAL A 5 9.20 -0.12 -7.51
C VAL A 5 9.14 1.35 -7.95
N LEU A 6 9.53 2.26 -7.06
CA LEU A 6 9.59 3.70 -7.34
C LEU A 6 10.74 4.07 -8.28
N ASP A 7 11.83 3.31 -8.28
CA ASP A 7 12.93 3.51 -9.24
C ASP A 7 12.55 2.94 -10.62
N ALA A 8 11.84 1.80 -10.62
CA ALA A 8 11.46 1.08 -11.83
C ALA A 8 10.26 1.68 -12.58
N GLU A 9 9.38 2.40 -11.89
CA GLU A 9 8.29 3.16 -12.46
C GLU A 9 8.46 4.63 -12.11
N SER A 10 8.63 5.50 -13.11
CA SER A 10 8.99 6.92 -12.93
C SER A 10 7.89 7.89 -13.36
N SER A 11 6.71 7.39 -13.74
CA SER A 11 5.58 8.22 -14.11
C SER A 11 5.22 9.22 -13.01
N ASP A 12 5.02 10.47 -13.42
CA ASP A 12 4.52 11.57 -12.57
C ASP A 12 3.03 11.41 -12.24
N ASP A 13 2.31 10.51 -12.93
CA ASP A 13 0.91 10.19 -12.65
C ASP A 13 0.77 9.16 -11.52
N LEU A 14 1.86 8.46 -11.17
CA LEU A 14 1.87 7.57 -10.02
C LEU A 14 1.72 8.37 -8.73
N ARG A 15 0.80 7.92 -7.87
CA ARG A 15 0.62 8.40 -6.50
C ARG A 15 0.68 7.21 -5.56
N VAL A 16 1.52 7.29 -4.55
CA VAL A 16 1.70 6.21 -3.56
C VAL A 16 1.32 6.73 -2.19
N TYR A 17 0.46 5.98 -1.50
CA TYR A 17 0.09 6.25 -0.12
C TYR A 17 0.66 5.15 0.76
N ALA A 18 1.74 5.45 1.47
CA ALA A 18 2.37 4.51 2.39
C ALA A 18 1.74 4.65 3.78
N VAL A 19 1.07 3.61 4.26
CA VAL A 19 0.45 3.60 5.58
C VAL A 19 1.29 2.73 6.52
N TRP A 20 1.96 3.38 7.46
CA TRP A 20 2.74 2.70 8.50
C TRP A 20 1.81 2.26 9.62
N LEU A 21 1.89 0.98 10.00
CA LEU A 21 1.00 0.35 10.97
C LEU A 21 1.76 -0.08 12.22
N ASN A 22 1.04 -0.19 13.33
CA ASN A 22 1.55 -0.76 14.58
C ASN A 22 1.30 -2.28 14.64
N GLN A 23 2.22 -3.09 14.11
CA GLN A 23 2.05 -4.56 14.05
C GLN A 23 2.63 -5.28 15.25
N ARG A 24 3.65 -4.70 15.86
CA ARG A 24 4.29 -5.22 17.06
C ARG A 24 4.09 -4.24 18.19
N VAL A 25 3.98 -4.73 19.42
CA VAL A 25 3.83 -3.90 20.63
C VAL A 25 4.91 -2.83 20.81
N THR A 26 6.03 -2.95 20.10
CA THR A 26 7.15 -1.98 20.10
C THR A 26 7.14 -1.03 18.90
N ASP A 27 6.24 -1.20 17.93
CA ASP A 27 6.17 -0.32 16.77
C ASP A 27 5.59 1.02 17.21
N GLU A 28 6.27 2.08 16.84
CA GLU A 28 5.87 3.44 17.18
C GLU A 28 6.19 4.38 16.03
N ARG A 29 5.42 5.46 15.92
CA ARG A 29 5.59 6.47 14.86
C ARG A 29 7.03 7.01 14.81
N GLY A 30 7.68 7.16 15.96
CA GLY A 30 9.04 7.69 16.06
C GLY A 30 10.12 6.78 15.48
N ALA A 31 9.84 5.49 15.28
CA ALA A 31 10.78 4.52 14.71
C ALA A 31 10.75 4.49 13.17
N ILE A 32 9.79 5.15 12.53
CA ILE A 32 9.70 5.26 11.08
C ILE A 32 10.85 6.13 10.59
N ASP A 33 11.70 5.58 9.73
CA ASP A 33 12.63 6.37 8.93
C ASP A 33 11.92 6.80 7.63
N PRO A 34 11.50 8.08 7.52
CA PRO A 34 10.76 8.54 6.34
C PRO A 34 11.62 8.50 5.08
N SER A 35 12.96 8.45 5.20
CA SER A 35 13.87 8.45 4.06
C SER A 35 13.82 7.18 3.21
N ILE A 36 13.28 6.09 3.76
CA ILE A 36 13.08 4.82 3.04
C ILE A 36 12.12 5.00 1.85
N LEU A 37 11.21 5.96 1.92
CA LEU A 37 10.26 6.31 0.87
C LEU A 37 10.29 7.83 0.57
N ASP A 38 11.50 8.39 0.46
CA ASP A 38 11.71 9.79 0.07
C ASP A 38 11.57 9.97 -1.45
N ASP A 39 10.31 9.95 -1.91
CA ASP A 39 9.94 10.16 -3.31
C ASP A 39 8.78 11.18 -3.37
N PRO A 40 8.83 12.17 -4.28
CA PRO A 40 7.79 13.21 -4.38
C PRO A 40 6.38 12.68 -4.67
N ARG A 41 6.25 11.43 -5.13
CA ARG A 41 4.98 10.77 -5.42
C ARG A 41 4.40 10.06 -4.21
N VAL A 42 5.16 9.92 -3.14
CA VAL A 42 4.76 9.22 -1.91
C VAL A 42 4.21 10.22 -0.89
N THR A 43 3.02 9.93 -0.38
CA THR A 43 2.52 10.52 0.87
C THR A 43 2.49 9.45 1.95
N GLN A 44 3.14 9.72 3.08
CA GLN A 44 3.26 8.77 4.18
C GLN A 44 2.28 9.11 5.32
N TYR A 45 1.56 8.11 5.82
CA TYR A 45 0.64 8.23 6.95
C TYR A 45 1.04 7.27 8.08
N TRP A 46 0.71 7.65 9.30
CA TRP A 46 0.80 6.76 10.47
C TRP A 46 -0.61 6.36 10.88
N ASP A 47 -0.85 5.06 10.94
CA ASP A 47 -2.07 4.46 11.45
C ASP A 47 -1.72 3.55 12.65
N GLY A 48 -1.47 4.19 13.78
CA GLY A 48 -1.17 3.50 15.04
C GLY A 48 -2.38 2.84 15.70
N GLU A 49 -3.59 3.22 15.28
CA GLU A 49 -4.84 2.64 15.77
C GLU A 49 -5.26 1.41 14.96
N GLY A 50 -4.64 1.18 13.80
CA GLY A 50 -4.89 0.03 12.95
C GLY A 50 -6.21 0.13 12.17
N ILE A 51 -6.67 1.35 11.90
CA ILE A 51 -7.91 1.65 11.18
C ILE A 51 -7.90 1.02 9.78
N THR A 52 -6.85 1.24 8.98
CA THR A 52 -6.81 0.77 7.59
C THR A 52 -6.65 -0.74 7.53
N GLY A 53 -5.76 -1.31 8.35
CA GLY A 53 -5.52 -2.76 8.39
C GLY A 53 -6.75 -3.55 8.84
N THR A 54 -7.52 -3.02 9.80
CA THR A 54 -8.79 -3.62 10.21
C THR A 54 -9.85 -3.49 9.11
N TYR A 55 -10.04 -2.27 8.59
CA TYR A 55 -11.05 -2.02 7.56
C TYR A 55 -10.82 -2.86 6.30
N PHE A 56 -9.58 -2.99 5.82
CA PHE A 56 -9.28 -3.77 4.62
C PHE A 56 -9.48 -5.27 4.82
N ALA A 57 -9.18 -5.81 6.01
CA ALA A 57 -9.45 -7.21 6.32
C ALA A 57 -10.96 -7.48 6.43
N ASP A 58 -11.70 -6.64 7.17
CA ASP A 58 -13.13 -6.83 7.41
C ASP A 58 -13.98 -6.70 6.13
N ASN A 59 -13.50 -5.95 5.15
CA ASN A 59 -14.16 -5.79 3.85
C ASN A 59 -13.59 -6.71 2.76
N ASP A 60 -12.63 -7.59 3.08
CA ASP A 60 -11.89 -8.42 2.12
C ASP A 60 -11.43 -7.62 0.89
N LEU A 61 -10.89 -6.41 1.13
CA LEU A 61 -10.49 -5.52 0.05
C LEU A 61 -9.42 -6.24 -0.78
N GLY A 62 -9.64 -6.34 -2.09
CA GLY A 62 -8.72 -7.04 -2.99
C GLY A 62 -8.73 -8.57 -2.89
N GLY A 63 -9.62 -9.17 -2.09
CA GLY A 63 -9.78 -10.64 -2.02
C GLY A 63 -8.59 -11.36 -1.38
N LEU A 64 -7.91 -10.72 -0.43
CA LEU A 64 -6.71 -11.27 0.23
C LEU A 64 -7.05 -12.35 1.28
N GLY A 65 -8.32 -12.48 1.68
CA GLY A 65 -8.76 -13.50 2.63
C GLY A 65 -8.24 -13.30 4.06
N ALA A 66 -7.84 -12.07 4.40
CA ALA A 66 -7.44 -11.70 5.75
C ALA A 66 -8.66 -11.58 6.67
N SER A 67 -8.48 -11.78 7.97
CA SER A 67 -9.54 -11.66 8.97
C SER A 67 -9.06 -10.81 10.14
N GLY A 68 -9.83 -9.78 10.49
CA GLY A 68 -9.60 -8.88 11.63
C GLY A 68 -8.47 -7.88 11.42
N PHE A 69 -7.38 -8.25 10.75
CA PHE A 69 -6.28 -7.33 10.45
C PHE A 69 -5.44 -7.78 9.26
N VAL A 70 -5.03 -6.85 8.39
CA VAL A 70 -4.06 -7.08 7.31
C VAL A 70 -2.93 -6.05 7.32
N TYR A 71 -1.70 -6.50 7.08
CA TYR A 71 -0.48 -5.68 6.96
C TYR A 71 0.46 -6.27 5.91
N ASP A 72 1.48 -5.51 5.52
CA ASP A 72 2.47 -5.93 4.51
C ASP A 72 1.78 -6.32 3.19
N VAL A 73 0.85 -5.46 2.73
CA VAL A 73 0.08 -5.66 1.50
C VAL A 73 0.06 -4.38 0.68
N TYR A 74 -0.16 -4.52 -0.62
CA TYR A 74 -0.42 -3.41 -1.53
C TYR A 74 -1.81 -3.51 -2.15
N TYR A 75 -2.33 -2.36 -2.55
CA TYR A 75 -3.57 -2.22 -3.31
C TYR A 75 -3.30 -1.25 -4.46
N VAL A 76 -3.48 -1.71 -5.69
CA VAL A 76 -3.33 -0.90 -6.90
C VAL A 76 -4.72 -0.48 -7.35
N PHE A 77 -4.90 0.82 -7.58
CA PHE A 77 -6.14 1.40 -8.07
C PHE A 77 -5.89 2.05 -9.44
N GLY A 78 -6.88 1.95 -10.34
CA GLY A 78 -6.84 2.63 -11.63
C GLY A 78 -7.07 4.14 -11.51
N PRO A 79 -6.81 4.92 -12.57
CA PRO A 79 -6.92 6.38 -12.57
C PRO A 79 -8.35 6.88 -12.32
N ASP A 80 -9.36 6.06 -12.64
CA ASP A 80 -10.78 6.36 -12.41
C ASP A 80 -11.27 5.94 -11.01
N ALA A 81 -10.40 5.40 -10.17
CA ALA A 81 -10.79 4.99 -8.82
C ALA A 81 -11.16 6.21 -7.97
N SER A 82 -12.32 6.15 -7.33
CA SER A 82 -12.78 7.17 -6.40
C SER A 82 -12.86 6.60 -4.99
N TRP A 83 -12.51 7.44 -4.01
CA TRP A 83 -12.60 7.13 -2.59
C TRP A 83 -13.71 8.00 -2.02
N GLN A 84 -14.90 7.44 -1.96
CA GLN A 84 -16.08 8.08 -1.33
C GLN A 84 -16.28 7.44 0.05
N ASP A 85 -17.48 7.03 0.40
CA ASP A 85 -17.75 6.29 1.64
C ASP A 85 -16.99 4.94 1.71
N GLN A 86 -16.63 4.38 0.54
CA GLN A 86 -15.83 3.16 0.39
C GLN A 86 -14.78 3.37 -0.70
N PRO A 87 -13.61 2.69 -0.62
CA PRO A 87 -12.67 2.67 -1.74
C PRO A 87 -13.29 1.93 -2.93
N GLY A 88 -12.95 2.37 -4.14
CA GLY A 88 -13.26 1.61 -5.35
C GLY A 88 -12.62 0.21 -5.34
N THR A 89 -13.02 -0.65 -6.28
CA THR A 89 -12.40 -1.98 -6.41
C THR A 89 -10.94 -1.84 -6.85
N PRO A 90 -9.96 -2.41 -6.13
CA PRO A 90 -8.57 -2.43 -6.58
C PRO A 90 -8.46 -3.17 -7.92
N ALA A 91 -7.62 -2.65 -8.83
CA ALA A 91 -7.23 -3.34 -10.05
C ALA A 91 -6.32 -4.54 -9.76
N ALA A 92 -5.54 -4.46 -8.69
CA ALA A 92 -4.76 -5.56 -8.13
C ALA A 92 -4.57 -5.37 -6.63
N ALA A 93 -4.33 -6.46 -5.93
CA ALA A 93 -3.90 -6.47 -4.55
C ALA A 93 -2.99 -7.68 -4.31
N GLY A 94 -2.08 -7.58 -3.36
CA GLY A 94 -1.17 -8.67 -3.05
C GLY A 94 -0.28 -8.36 -1.86
N GLY A 95 0.55 -9.33 -1.51
CA GLY A 95 1.50 -9.21 -0.42
C GLY A 95 2.11 -10.56 -0.04
N PRO A 96 3.30 -10.58 0.60
CA PRO A 96 4.02 -9.42 1.15
C PRO A 96 4.57 -8.44 0.11
N VAL A 97 4.47 -7.13 0.36
CA VAL A 97 4.99 -6.08 -0.55
C VAL A 97 6.47 -6.29 -0.82
N LEU A 98 7.21 -6.75 0.19
CA LEU A 98 8.64 -7.04 0.08
C LEU A 98 8.94 -8.20 -0.89
N TYR A 99 7.99 -9.11 -1.13
CA TYR A 99 8.21 -10.29 -1.96
C TYR A 99 7.61 -10.16 -3.37
N GLU A 100 6.56 -9.38 -3.54
CA GLU A 100 5.77 -9.26 -4.78
C GLU A 100 6.04 -7.97 -5.57
N GLY A 101 7.29 -7.51 -5.58
CA GLY A 101 7.67 -6.28 -6.29
C GLY A 101 7.46 -6.34 -7.80
N GLU A 102 7.62 -7.51 -8.42
CA GLU A 102 7.42 -7.70 -9.87
C GLU A 102 5.94 -7.62 -10.24
N GLU A 103 5.08 -8.28 -9.46
CA GLU A 103 3.62 -8.25 -9.62
C GLU A 103 3.06 -6.85 -9.36
N LEU A 104 3.53 -6.18 -8.30
CA LEU A 104 3.17 -4.79 -8.02
C LEU A 104 3.56 -3.88 -9.19
N LEU A 105 4.80 -3.98 -9.70
CA LEU A 105 5.25 -3.16 -10.83
C LEU A 105 4.41 -3.40 -12.09
N ALA A 106 4.10 -4.67 -12.39
CA ALA A 106 3.25 -5.01 -13.53
C ALA A 106 1.83 -4.45 -13.37
N ALA A 107 1.26 -4.52 -12.16
CA ALA A 107 -0.04 -3.97 -11.87
C ALA A 107 -0.07 -2.44 -12.01
N LEU A 108 0.95 -1.73 -11.50
CA LEU A 108 1.08 -0.27 -11.65
C LEU A 108 1.13 0.14 -13.13
N ARG A 109 1.98 -0.50 -13.92
CA ARG A 109 2.13 -0.20 -15.36
C ARG A 109 0.88 -0.48 -16.19
N ALA A 110 -0.01 -1.33 -15.70
CA ALA A 110 -1.29 -1.58 -16.35
C ALA A 110 -2.33 -0.46 -16.09
N GLN A 111 -2.06 0.43 -15.12
CA GLN A 111 -2.97 1.53 -14.74
C GLN A 111 -2.49 2.93 -15.17
N LEU A 112 -1.24 3.05 -15.61
CA LEU A 112 -0.61 4.29 -16.07
C LEU A 112 -0.66 4.39 -17.60
#